data_AF-A0A942DX91-F1
#
_entry.id   AF-A0A942DX91-F1
#
_cell.length_a   1.000
_cell.length_b   1.000
_cell.length_c   1.000
_cell.angle_alpha   90.00
_cell.angle_beta   90.00
_cell.angle_gamma   90.00
#
_symmetry.space_group_name_H-M   'P 1'
#
loop_
_entity.id
_entity.type
_entity.pdbx_description
1 polymer ?
#
loop_
_entity_poly.entity_id
_entity_poly.type
_entity_poly.pdbx_seq_one_letter_code
_entity_poly.pdbx_strand_id
1 'polypeptide(L)' 'MALEQYKAQFALLFKEMVNQPKDDHELHEQVREKLVELRALGMPLPQDLVQLERQLDEAGY' A
#
# COMPACT_ATOMS: atom_id res chain seq x y z
N MET A 1 -3.58 -13.33 -27.58
CA MET A 1 -4.29 -12.05 -27.51
C MET A 1 -3.76 -11.28 -26.31
N ALA A 2 -2.80 -10.37 -26.53
CA ALA A 2 -2.12 -9.68 -25.44
C ALA A 2 -3.01 -8.61 -24.77
N LEU A 3 -3.90 -7.99 -25.55
CA LEU A 3 -4.78 -6.92 -25.07
C LEU A 3 -5.78 -7.39 -24.00
N GLU A 4 -6.31 -8.61 -24.13
CA GLU A 4 -7.27 -9.17 -23.17
C GLU A 4 -6.61 -9.54 -21.83
N GLN A 5 -5.34 -9.97 -21.86
CA GLN A 5 -4.55 -10.20 -20.65
C GLN A 5 -4.28 -8.89 -19.90
N TYR A 6 -4.01 -7.79 -20.61
CA TYR A 6 -3.88 -6.49 -19.96
C TYR A 6 -5.20 -6.05 -19.32
N LYS A 7 -6.34 -6.24 -20.00
CA LYS A 7 -7.67 -5.91 -19.44
C LYS A 7 -8.00 -6.70 -18.16
N ALA A 8 -7.65 -7.99 -18.11
CA ALA A 8 -7.84 -8.81 -16.91
C ALA A 8 -6.98 -8.33 -15.73
N GLN A 9 -5.72 -7.94 -16.00
CA GLN A 9 -4.82 -7.39 -14.98
C GLN A 9 -5.34 -6.05 -14.44
N PHE A 10 -5.81 -5.15 -15.31
CA PHE A 10 -6.43 -3.90 -14.88
C PHE A 10 -7.70 -4.13 -14.06
N ALA A 11 -8.55 -5.08 -14.45
CA ALA A 11 -9.77 -5.40 -13.70
C ALA A 11 -9.46 -5.97 -12.30
N LEU A 12 -8.38 -6.74 -12.14
CA LEU A 12 -7.90 -7.21 -10.85
C LEU A 12 -7.46 -6.02 -9.98
N LEU A 13 -6.64 -5.13 -10.56
CA LEU A 13 -6.16 -3.92 -9.90
C LEU A 13 -7.32 -3.02 -9.43
N PHE A 14 -8.33 -2.83 -10.28
CA PHE A 14 -9.53 -2.07 -9.93
C PHE A 14 -10.34 -2.74 -8.82
N LYS A 15 -10.40 -4.07 -8.79
CA LYS A 15 -11.11 -4.81 -7.73
C LYS A 15 -10.38 -4.69 -6.39
N GLU A 16 -9.06 -4.70 -6.41
CA GLU A 16 -8.21 -4.42 -5.24
C GLU A 16 -8.39 -2.96 -4.79
N MET A 17 -8.50 -2.02 -5.72
CA MET A 17 -8.85 -0.62 -5.42
C MET A 17 -10.29 -0.40 -4.97
N VAL A 18 -11.23 -1.33 -5.18
CA VAL A 18 -12.64 -1.21 -4.73
C VAL A 18 -12.82 -1.75 -3.31
N ASN A 19 -11.93 -2.63 -2.86
CA ASN A 19 -11.82 -3.06 -1.46
C ASN A 19 -11.13 -1.98 -0.58
N GLN A 20 -11.36 -0.70 -0.86
CA GLN A 20 -10.78 0.37 -0.05
C GLN A 20 -11.28 0.24 1.40
N PRO A 21 -10.38 0.38 2.39
CA PRO A 21 -10.82 0.71 3.74
C PRO A 21 -11.67 1.98 3.67
N LYS A 22 -12.69 2.06 4.53
CA LYS A 22 -13.70 3.13 4.46
C LYS A 22 -13.15 4.50 4.86
N ASP A 23 -11.90 4.55 5.30
CA ASP A 23 -11.23 5.73 5.83
C ASP A 23 -9.75 5.68 5.45
N ASP A 24 -9.22 6.80 4.94
CA ASP A 24 -7.80 6.97 4.62
C ASP A 24 -6.93 6.75 5.88
N HIS A 25 -7.47 7.03 7.06
CA HIS A 25 -6.81 6.78 8.34
C HIS A 25 -6.66 5.27 8.64
N GLU A 26 -7.65 4.46 8.27
CA GLU A 26 -7.58 3.00 8.48
C GLU A 26 -6.55 2.36 7.53
N LEU A 27 -6.45 2.87 6.29
CA LEU A 27 -5.39 2.47 5.35
C LEU A 27 -4.01 2.84 5.89
N HIS A 28 -3.88 4.07 6.41
CA HIS A 28 -2.63 4.56 6.96
C HIS A 28 -2.13 3.68 8.10
N GLU A 29 -3.00 3.34 9.04
CA GLU A 29 -2.64 2.49 10.18
C GLU A 29 -2.23 1.08 9.74
N GLN A 30 -2.94 0.48 8.79
CA GLN A 30 -2.57 -0.83 8.23
C GLN A 30 -1.20 -0.81 7.53
N VAL A 31 -0.90 0.27 6.79
CA VAL A 31 0.42 0.44 6.15
C VAL A 31 1.49 0.57 7.22
N ARG A 32 1.27 1.39 8.25
CA ARG A 32 2.21 1.61 9.35
C ARG A 32 2.50 0.32 10.12
N GLU A 33 1.47 -0.43 10.51
CA GLU A 33 1.63 -1.74 11.16
C GLU A 33 2.47 -2.69 10.31
N LYS A 34 2.24 -2.71 8.99
CA LYS A 34 2.99 -3.58 8.08
C LYS A 34 4.47 -3.22 7.98
N LEU A 35 4.79 -1.92 7.97
CA LEU A 35 6.15 -1.44 7.96
C LEU A 35 6.88 -1.76 9.27
N VAL A 36 6.19 -1.70 10.40
CA VAL A 36 6.72 -2.10 11.72
C VAL A 36 6.97 -3.61 11.77
N GLU A 37 6.04 -4.44 11.29
CA GLU A 37 6.23 -5.90 11.17
C GLU A 37 7.48 -6.23 10.33
N LEU A 38 7.62 -5.60 9.16
CA LEU A 38 8.76 -5.83 8.27
C LEU A 38 10.09 -5.42 8.91
N ARG A 39 10.09 -4.31 9.68
CA ARG A 39 11.24 -3.85 10.44
C ARG A 39 11.59 -4.82 11.57
N ALA A 40 10.57 -5.37 12.25
CA ALA A 40 10.74 -6.36 13.32
C ALA A 40 11.28 -7.70 12.81
N LEU A 41 11.01 -8.05 11.55
CA LEU A 41 11.62 -9.21 10.87
C LEU A 41 13.11 -9.01 10.54
N GLY A 42 13.70 -7.86 10.87
CA GLY A 42 15.12 -7.58 10.69
C GLY A 42 15.53 -7.30 9.24
N MET A 43 14.54 -7.11 8.34
CA MET A 43 14.79 -6.74 6.95
C MET A 43 14.91 -5.22 6.84
N PRO A 44 15.94 -4.67 6.18
CA PRO A 44 16.03 -3.24 5.94
C PRO A 44 14.87 -2.82 5.03
N LEU A 45 13.99 -1.94 5.52
CA LEU A 45 12.92 -1.39 4.70
C LEU A 45 13.54 -0.61 3.52
N PRO A 46 13.08 -0.86 2.27
CA PRO A 46 13.42 -0.04 1.13
C PRO A 46 13.17 1.45 1.40
N GLN A 47 14.06 2.30 0.87
CA GLN A 47 14.03 3.74 1.11
C GLN A 47 12.69 4.37 0.63
N ASP A 48 12.10 3.81 -0.43
CA ASP A 48 10.79 4.21 -0.94
C ASP A 48 9.66 4.02 0.10
N LEU A 49 9.70 2.94 0.89
CA LEU A 49 8.70 2.68 1.94
C LEU A 49 8.90 3.58 3.17
N VAL A 50 10.15 3.87 3.52
CA VAL A 50 10.47 4.84 4.59
C VAL A 50 10.03 6.24 4.19
N GLN A 51 10.16 6.58 2.91
CA GLN A 51 9.69 7.86 2.39
C GLN A 51 8.16 7.94 2.39
N LEU A 52 7.47 6.84 2.05
CA LEU A 52 6.03 6.73 2.16
C LEU A 52 5.54 6.90 3.60
N GLU A 53 6.16 6.22 4.59
CA GLU A 53 5.86 6.37 6.02
C GLU A 53 5.93 7.85 6.45
N ARG A 54 7.01 8.54 6.06
CA ARG A 54 7.18 9.97 6.37
C ARG A 54 6.15 10.86 5.69
N GLN A 55 5.82 10.61 4.43
CA GLN A 55 4.82 11.40 3.70
C GLN A 55 3.44 11.26 4.33
N LEU A 56 3.11 10.08 4.84
CA LEU A 56 1.85 9.83 5.51
C LEU A 56 1.82 10.49 6.91
N ASP A 57 2.92 10.43 7.67
CA ASP A 57 3.08 11.16 8.95
C ASP A 57 2.97 12.70 8.77
N GLU A 58 3.59 13.25 7.71
CA GLU A 58 3.56 14.70 7.41
C GLU A 58 2.20 15.18 6.91
N ALA A 59 1.42 14.31 6.26
CA ALA A 59 0.11 14.65 5.73
C ALA A 59 -0.95 14.83 6.84
N GLY A 60 -0.65 14.44 8.09
CA GLY A 60 -1.48 14.72 9.25
C GLY A 60 -2.85 14.04 9.24
N TYR A 61 -2.92 12.85 8.65
CA TYR A 61 -4.09 11.96 8.75
C TYR A 61 -4.10 11.24 10.11
#